data_AF-A0A969HLU7-F1
#
_entry.id   AF-A0A969HLU7-F1
#
_cell.length_a   1.000
_cell.length_b   1.000
_cell.length_c   1.000
_cell.angle_alpha   90.00
_cell.angle_beta   90.00
_cell.angle_gamma   90.00
#
_symmetry.space_group_name_H-M   'P 1'
#
loop_
_entity.id
_entity.type
_entity.pdbx_description
1 polymer ?
#
loop_
_entity_poly.entity_id
_entity_poly.type
_entity_poly.pdbx_seq_one_letter_code
_entity_poly.pdbx_strand_id
1 'polypeptide(L)'
;MFGSRFNESGIIQRVGFGFNNLQEERQFTYPADSADFRFTFLDFITDCSYASNDFDISLAEGELTITRFDLDARIIAGLFEFTLAKPGCDTIRITEGRFDMKM
;
A
#
# COMPACT_ATOMS: atom_id res chain seq x y z
N MET A 1 -5.09 5.34 -4.03
CA MET A 1 -5.45 4.07 -4.72
C MET A 1 -5.74 3.01 -3.67
N PHE A 2 -6.70 2.11 -3.87
CA PHE A 2 -6.98 1.03 -2.92
C PHE A 2 -7.28 -0.30 -3.64
N GLY A 3 -6.78 -1.39 -3.10
CA GLY A 3 -7.13 -2.76 -3.47
C GLY A 3 -7.92 -3.41 -2.35
N SER A 4 -8.81 -4.34 -2.68
CA SER A 4 -9.62 -5.06 -1.69
C SER A 4 -9.68 -6.53 -2.04
N ARG A 5 -9.48 -7.39 -1.04
CA ARG A 5 -9.69 -8.83 -1.14
C ARG A 5 -11.02 -9.17 -0.50
N PHE A 6 -11.77 -10.06 -1.15
CA PHE A 6 -13.11 -10.44 -0.74
C PHE A 6 -13.20 -11.94 -0.44
N ASN A 7 -14.15 -12.31 0.41
CA ASN A 7 -14.70 -13.66 0.55
C ASN A 7 -16.24 -13.60 0.46
N GLU A 8 -16.93 -14.71 0.78
CA GLU A 8 -18.39 -14.79 0.77
C GLU A 8 -19.08 -13.78 1.71
N SER A 9 -18.41 -13.36 2.78
CA SER A 9 -18.91 -12.40 3.77
C SER A 9 -18.61 -10.94 3.41
N GLY A 10 -17.87 -10.66 2.33
CA GLY A 10 -17.51 -9.32 1.89
C GLY A 10 -16.00 -9.06 1.92
N ILE A 11 -15.61 -7.83 2.23
CA ILE A 11 -14.20 -7.41 2.23
C ILE A 11 -13.50 -8.01 3.45
N ILE A 12 -12.38 -8.69 3.22
CA ILE A 12 -11.54 -9.26 4.29
C ILE A 12 -10.22 -8.53 4.47
N GLN A 13 -9.66 -7.96 3.40
CA GLN A 13 -8.42 -7.21 3.47
C GLN A 13 -8.47 -6.02 2.53
N ARG A 14 -7.84 -4.91 2.91
CA ARG A 14 -7.64 -3.74 2.04
C ARG A 14 -6.21 -3.28 2.10
N VAL A 15 -5.68 -2.92 0.95
CA VAL A 15 -4.42 -2.20 0.81
C VAL A 15 -4.70 -0.85 0.19
N GLY A 16 -4.06 0.20 0.68
CA GLY A 16 -4.24 1.56 0.19
C GLY A 16 -2.91 2.28 0.08
N PHE A 17 -2.76 3.04 -1.00
CA PHE A 17 -1.60 3.87 -1.29
C PHE A 17 -2.05 5.30 -1.54
N GLY A 18 -1.39 6.25 -0.88
CA GLY A 18 -1.60 7.68 -1.02
C GLY A 18 -0.30 8.38 -1.37
N PHE A 19 -0.40 9.44 -2.17
CA PHE A 19 0.72 10.29 -2.54
C PHE A 19 0.33 11.74 -2.30
N ASN A 20 1.28 12.55 -1.84
CA ASN A 20 1.06 13.98 -1.67
C ASN A 20 1.18 14.74 -3.00
N ASN A 21 2.12 14.36 -3.86
CA ASN A 21 2.35 15.01 -5.15
C ASN A 21 2.96 14.05 -6.18
N LEU A 22 2.17 13.12 -6.69
CA LEU A 22 2.61 12.23 -7.78
C LEU A 22 2.40 12.94 -9.13
N GLN A 23 3.50 13.17 -9.85
CA GLN A 23 3.50 13.88 -11.14
C GLN A 23 4.16 13.07 -12.27
N GLU A 24 4.88 12.01 -11.93
CA GLU A 24 5.64 11.19 -12.88
C GLU A 24 5.85 9.77 -12.34
N GLU A 25 6.33 8.90 -13.21
CA GLU A 25 6.81 7.57 -12.85
C GLU A 25 8.02 7.67 -11.92
N ARG A 26 7.92 7.04 -10.75
CA ARG A 26 8.92 7.14 -9.68
C ARG A 26 8.86 5.91 -8.78
N GLN A 27 9.99 5.59 -8.17
CA GLN A 27 10.09 4.64 -7.07
C GLN A 27 10.07 5.37 -5.71
N PHE A 28 9.34 4.80 -4.76
CA PHE A 28 9.26 5.21 -3.37
C PHE A 28 9.74 4.08 -2.48
N THR A 29 10.55 4.39 -1.49
CA THR A 29 11.01 3.45 -0.46
C THR A 29 10.50 3.90 0.89
N TYR A 30 9.90 2.99 1.66
CA TYR A 30 9.47 3.28 3.03
C TYR A 30 10.52 2.76 4.02
N PRO A 31 10.90 3.54 5.06
CA PRO A 31 10.33 4.82 5.49
C PRO A 31 10.94 6.08 4.84
N ALA A 32 11.94 5.95 3.96
CA ALA A 32 12.70 7.08 3.39
C ALA A 32 11.80 8.16 2.75
N ASP A 33 10.78 7.76 2.02
CA ASP A 33 9.84 8.65 1.31
C ASP A 33 8.49 8.82 2.05
N SER A 34 8.43 8.57 3.37
CA SER A 34 7.19 8.66 4.17
C SER A 34 6.55 10.07 4.19
N ALA A 35 7.29 11.10 3.77
CA ALA A 35 6.77 12.45 3.56
C ALA A 35 5.98 12.59 2.25
N ASP A 36 6.27 11.78 1.23
CA ASP A 36 5.66 11.86 -0.11
C ASP A 36 4.63 10.75 -0.34
N PHE A 37 4.82 9.61 0.31
CA PHE A 37 4.07 8.37 0.13
C PHE A 37 3.52 7.85 1.46
N ARG A 38 2.27 7.38 1.42
CA ARG A 38 1.56 6.78 2.56
C ARG A 38 0.96 5.45 2.16
N PHE A 39 0.97 4.50 3.09
CA PHE A 39 0.27 3.23 2.93
C PHE A 39 -0.71 2.98 4.08
N THR A 40 -1.70 2.13 3.78
CA THR A 40 -2.61 1.51 4.74
C THR A 40 -2.79 0.04 4.37
N PHE A 41 -2.79 -0.84 5.36
CA PHE A 41 -3.22 -2.22 5.25
C PHE A 41 -4.23 -2.50 6.35
N LEU A 42 -5.40 -3.02 5.99
CA LEU A 42 -6.48 -3.37 6.91
C LEU A 42 -6.78 -4.84 6.75
N ASP A 43 -6.77 -5.59 7.85
CA ASP A 43 -7.23 -6.98 7.92
C ASP A 43 -8.48 -7.04 8.80
N PHE A 44 -9.64 -7.26 8.17
CA PHE A 44 -10.93 -7.32 8.84
C PHE A 44 -11.19 -8.69 9.50
N ILE A 45 -10.36 -9.70 9.23
CA ILE A 45 -10.48 -11.01 9.88
C ILE A 45 -9.84 -10.95 11.25
N THR A 46 -8.68 -10.32 11.36
CA THR A 46 -7.91 -10.21 12.61
C THR A 46 -8.13 -8.90 13.36
N ASP A 47 -8.87 -7.95 12.78
CA ASP A 47 -9.04 -6.58 13.27
C ASP A 47 -7.71 -5.81 13.39
N CYS A 48 -6.73 -6.19 12.56
CA CYS A 48 -5.42 -5.56 12.53
C CYS A 48 -5.37 -4.47 11.47
N SER A 49 -4.80 -3.32 11.85
CA SER A 49 -4.53 -2.21 10.93
C SER A 49 -3.08 -1.77 11.01
N TYR A 50 -2.53 -1.42 9.85
CA TYR A 50 -1.18 -0.90 9.68
C TYR A 50 -1.26 0.34 8.82
N ALA A 51 -1.04 1.50 9.40
CA ALA A 51 -0.92 2.74 8.67
C ALA A 51 0.49 3.31 8.80
N SER A 52 0.96 3.96 7.75
CA SER A 52 2.27 4.67 7.73
C SER A 52 2.43 5.77 8.79
N ASN A 53 1.38 6.15 9.50
CA ASN A 53 1.41 7.10 10.61
C ASN A 53 1.14 6.46 11.98
N ASP A 54 1.06 5.13 12.05
CA ASP A 54 0.91 4.40 13.31
C ASP A 54 2.23 4.45 14.10
N PHE A 55 2.13 4.82 15.38
CA PHE A 55 3.31 4.91 16.26
C PHE A 55 3.73 3.55 16.85
N ASP A 56 2.86 2.55 16.76
CA ASP A 56 3.05 1.22 17.34
C ASP A 56 3.43 0.15 16.28
N ILE A 57 3.67 0.56 15.04
CA ILE A 57 4.23 -0.33 14.02
C ILE A 57 5.70 -0.61 14.36
N SER A 58 6.02 -1.89 14.59
CA SER A 58 7.37 -2.33 14.97
C SER A 58 8.31 -2.51 13.78
N LEU A 59 7.76 -2.80 12.59
CA LEU A 59 8.49 -2.90 11.33
C LEU A 59 7.59 -2.41 10.21
N ALA A 60 8.12 -1.49 9.41
CA ALA A 60 7.52 -1.06 8.16
C ALA A 60 8.62 -0.72 7.19
N GLU A 61 8.76 -1.54 6.16
CA GLU A 61 9.76 -1.39 5.12
C GLU A 61 9.21 -1.90 3.79
N GLY A 62 9.72 -1.35 2.69
CA GLY A 62 9.40 -1.83 1.36
C GLY A 62 9.44 -0.74 0.31
N GLU A 63 8.98 -1.11 -0.88
CA GLU A 63 9.13 -0.32 -2.09
C GLU A 63 7.83 -0.30 -2.89
N LEU A 64 7.60 0.83 -3.56
CA LEU A 64 6.52 1.02 -4.51
C LEU A 64 7.09 1.71 -5.74
N THR A 65 6.95 1.06 -6.88
CA THR A 65 7.36 1.59 -8.18
C THR A 65 6.14 1.93 -9.01
N ILE A 66 5.96 3.21 -9.33
CA ILE A 66 4.99 3.66 -10.31
C ILE A 66 5.57 3.39 -11.70
N THR A 67 5.04 2.37 -12.37
CA THR A 67 5.51 1.93 -13.68
C THR A 67 4.80 2.61 -14.84
N ARG A 68 3.68 3.28 -14.56
CA ARG A 68 2.96 4.09 -15.54
C ARG A 68 2.19 5.21 -14.86
N PHE A 69 2.36 6.43 -15.34
CA PHE A 69 1.57 7.60 -14.92
C PHE A 69 1.16 8.42 -16.14
N ASP A 70 -0.13 8.36 -16.48
CA ASP A 70 -0.68 9.02 -17.67
C ASP A 70 -2.05 9.62 -17.31
N LEU A 71 -2.08 10.92 -17.02
CA LEU A 71 -3.31 11.61 -16.60
C LEU A 71 -4.30 11.81 -17.75
N ASP A 72 -3.81 11.94 -18.99
CA ASP A 72 -4.67 12.10 -20.16
C ASP A 72 -5.44 10.81 -20.43
N ALA A 73 -4.76 9.67 -20.37
CA ALA A 73 -5.38 8.35 -20.47
C ALA A 73 -6.01 7.86 -19.15
N ARG A 74 -5.83 8.61 -18.06
CA ARG A 74 -6.29 8.29 -16.69
C ARG A 74 -5.77 6.95 -16.16
N ILE A 75 -4.52 6.64 -16.43
CA ILE A 75 -3.86 5.39 -16.03
C ILE A 75 -2.82 5.66 -14.96
N ILE A 76 -2.88 4.89 -13.88
CA ILE A 76 -1.80 4.77 -12.90
C ILE A 76 -1.58 3.29 -12.63
N ALA A 77 -0.37 2.80 -12.89
CA ALA A 77 0.00 1.42 -12.62
C ALA A 77 1.31 1.35 -11.84
N GLY A 78 1.47 0.29 -11.07
CA GLY A 78 2.68 0.09 -10.28
C GLY A 78 2.82 -1.28 -9.68
N LEU A 79 4.01 -1.51 -9.16
CA LEU A 79 4.44 -2.71 -8.46
C LEU A 79 4.82 -2.34 -7.04
N PHE A 80 4.62 -3.25 -6.09
CA PHE A 80 4.97 -2.97 -4.71
C PHE A 80 5.34 -4.22 -3.91
N GLU A 81 6.21 -4.01 -2.94
CA GLU A 81 6.63 -5.00 -1.95
C GLU A 81 6.70 -4.35 -0.59
N PHE A 82 6.15 -4.97 0.45
CA PHE A 82 6.21 -4.45 1.82
C PHE A 82 6.25 -5.57 2.85
N THR A 83 6.98 -5.31 3.94
CA THR A 83 6.91 -6.07 5.18
C THR A 83 6.41 -5.16 6.30
N LEU A 84 5.28 -5.55 6.92
CA LEU A 84 4.64 -4.82 8.00
C LEU A 84 4.49 -5.71 9.23
N ALA A 85 4.90 -5.23 10.40
CA ALA A 85 4.72 -5.95 11.66
C ALA A 85 4.38 -4.99 12.80
N LYS A 86 3.46 -5.40 13.67
CA LYS A 86 2.98 -4.66 14.84
C LYS A 86 2.72 -5.64 15.99
N PRO A 87 3.01 -5.30 17.25
CA PRO A 87 2.73 -6.19 18.38
C PRO A 87 1.25 -6.59 18.43
N GLY A 88 0.97 -7.88 18.64
CA GLY A 88 -0.38 -8.42 18.71
C GLY A 88 -1.04 -8.71 17.35
N CYS A 89 -0.37 -8.42 16.25
CA CYS A 89 -0.82 -8.73 14.90
C CYS A 89 0.22 -9.59 14.14
N ASP A 90 -0.23 -10.27 13.08
CA ASP A 90 0.67 -11.06 12.24
C ASP A 90 1.66 -10.18 11.48
N THR A 91 2.75 -10.79 11.00
CA THR A 91 3.63 -10.12 10.05
C THR A 91 3.05 -10.26 8.65
N ILE A 92 2.78 -9.13 8.00
CA ILE A 92 2.35 -9.08 6.62
C ILE A 92 3.57 -8.99 5.72
N ARG A 93 3.64 -9.86 4.72
CA ARG A 93 4.67 -9.83 3.67
C ARG A 93 3.99 -9.89 2.31
N ILE A 94 4.15 -8.82 1.55
CA ILE A 94 3.73 -8.76 0.15
C ILE A 94 4.99 -8.60 -0.68
N THR A 95 5.28 -9.55 -1.56
CA THR A 95 6.54 -9.60 -2.33
C THR A 95 6.34 -9.41 -3.83
N GLU A 96 5.11 -9.44 -4.34
CA GLU A 96 4.82 -9.33 -5.78
C GLU A 96 3.50 -8.57 -6.00
N GLY A 97 3.33 -7.47 -5.26
CA GLY A 97 2.13 -6.63 -5.38
C GLY A 97 2.09 -5.89 -6.71
N ARG A 98 0.90 -5.80 -7.31
CA ARG A 98 0.66 -5.04 -8.54
C ARG A 98 -0.70 -4.34 -8.46
N PHE A 99 -0.77 -3.14 -9.02
CA PHE A 99 -2.04 -2.50 -9.35
C PHE A 99 -1.99 -1.88 -10.74
N ASP A 100 -3.18 -1.81 -11.35
CA ASP A 100 -3.43 -1.10 -12.59
C ASP A 100 -4.78 -0.41 -12.41
N MET A 101 -4.76 0.91 -12.32
CA MET A 101 -5.94 1.73 -12.12
C MET A 101 -6.21 2.52 -13.39
N LYS A 102 -7.42 2.34 -13.91
CA LYS A 102 -7.99 3.20 -14.95
C LYS A 102 -9.15 4.00 -14.34
N MET A 103 -9.03 5.32 -14.32
CA MET A 103 -10.02 6.24 -13.72
C MET A 103 -11.05 6.74 -14.73
#